data_AF-A0A9P8IVQ4-F1
#
_entry.id   AF-A0A9P8IVQ4-F1
#
_cell.length_a   1.000
_cell.length_b   1.000
_cell.length_c   1.000
_cell.angle_alpha   90.00
_cell.angle_beta   90.00
_cell.angle_gamma   90.00
#
_symmetry.space_group_name_H-M   'P 1'
#
loop_
_entity.id
_entity.type
_entity.pdbx_description
1 polymer ?
#
loop_
_entity_poly.entity_id
_entity_poly.type
_entity_poly.pdbx_seq_one_letter_code
_entity_poly.pdbx_strand_id
1 'polypeptide(L)'
;ATFYTMYNREPVGRYHVQCCTTTPCQLRGSDGVMKAIEEELKIHHGETTEDKLFTFTEVECLGACANAPMVQINDDYYEDLTPETTKSLLRALREAAQKAGASGQASGLAGEAGKAEGAGGSGTTISEQGRGYEAQGVKLPTPGPLSGRKSCEPSHGLTSLTSEMWGNEKLRTDGALD
;
A
#
# COMPACT_ATOMS: atom_id res chain seq x y z
N ALA A 1 22.47 9.80 9.51
CA ALA A 1 21.48 8.80 9.08
C ALA A 1 21.82 8.31 7.68
N THR A 2 22.69 7.31 7.54
CA THR A 2 23.17 6.79 6.24
C THR A 2 23.03 5.27 6.10
N PHE A 3 22.83 4.55 7.20
CA PHE A 3 22.75 3.09 7.21
C PHE A 3 21.35 2.57 6.86
N TYR A 4 20.30 3.18 7.40
CA TYR A 4 18.91 2.76 7.15
C TYR A 4 18.34 3.50 5.94
N THR A 5 17.81 2.74 4.99
CA THR A 5 17.23 3.24 3.71
C THR A 5 15.94 4.05 3.90
N MET A 6 15.26 3.88 5.04
CA MET A 6 14.05 4.63 5.38
C MET A 6 14.30 6.11 5.67
N TYR A 7 15.53 6.49 6.03
CA TYR A 7 15.87 7.89 6.30
C TYR A 7 16.17 8.62 4.98
N ASN A 8 15.13 9.27 4.44
CA ASN A 8 15.24 10.13 3.28
C ASN A 8 16.15 11.33 3.58
N ARG A 9 17.30 11.41 2.91
CA ARG A 9 18.26 12.53 3.02
C ARG A 9 17.99 13.64 2.03
N GLU A 10 17.29 13.31 0.95
CA GLU A 10 16.81 14.23 -0.05
C GLU A 10 15.30 14.41 0.12
N PRO A 11 14.77 15.59 -0.25
CA PRO A 11 13.38 15.88 0.00
C PRO A 11 12.48 15.14 -1.02
N VAL A 12 11.69 14.21 -0.50
CA VAL A 12 10.74 13.40 -1.27
C VAL A 12 9.41 14.13 -1.47
N GLY A 13 8.67 13.71 -2.49
CA GLY A 13 7.31 14.17 -2.74
C GLY A 13 6.34 13.74 -1.63
N ARG A 14 5.10 14.22 -1.72
CA ARG A 14 4.05 13.91 -0.73
C ARG A 14 3.75 12.41 -0.58
N TYR A 15 3.81 11.68 -1.68
CA TYR A 15 3.62 10.24 -1.76
C TYR A 15 4.93 9.59 -2.17
N HIS A 16 5.54 8.86 -1.25
CA HIS A 16 6.72 8.06 -1.54
C HIS A 16 6.28 6.66 -1.97
N VAL A 17 6.30 6.42 -3.28
CA VAL A 17 5.93 5.15 -3.91
C VAL A 17 7.13 4.23 -3.94
N GLN A 18 7.08 3.16 -3.16
CA GLN A 18 8.12 2.17 -2.99
C GLN A 18 7.65 0.84 -3.59
N CYS A 19 8.23 0.43 -4.72
CA CYS A 19 7.84 -0.81 -5.41
C CYS A 19 8.83 -1.93 -5.12
N CYS A 20 8.31 -3.08 -4.66
CA CYS A 20 9.11 -4.27 -4.39
C CYS A 20 9.43 -5.01 -5.70
N THR A 21 10.71 -5.21 -5.98
CA THR A 21 11.20 -5.92 -7.17
C THR A 21 11.98 -7.20 -6.85
N THR A 22 11.96 -7.63 -5.58
CA THR A 22 12.57 -8.91 -5.18
C THR A 22 11.92 -10.11 -5.84
N THR A 23 12.62 -11.24 -5.86
CA THR A 23 12.26 -12.44 -6.63
C THR A 23 10.78 -12.87 -6.50
N PRO A 24 10.13 -12.93 -5.32
CA PRO A 24 8.71 -13.30 -5.25
C PRO A 24 7.79 -12.32 -6.00
N CYS A 25 8.07 -11.02 -5.92
CA CYS A 25 7.32 -9.99 -6.66
C CYS A 25 7.64 -10.03 -8.15
N GLN A 26 8.91 -10.23 -8.51
CA GLN A 26 9.34 -10.36 -9.90
C GLN A 26 8.67 -11.55 -10.60
N LEU A 27 8.65 -12.73 -9.96
CA LEU A 27 7.98 -13.92 -10.47
C LEU A 27 6.47 -13.72 -10.67
N ARG A 28 5.87 -12.80 -9.91
CA ARG A 28 4.46 -12.42 -10.00
C ARG A 28 4.21 -11.22 -10.93
N GLY A 29 5.25 -10.70 -11.58
CA GLY A 29 5.15 -9.67 -12.61
C GLY A 29 5.30 -8.23 -12.11
N SER A 30 6.06 -7.98 -11.03
CA SER A 30 6.34 -6.62 -10.55
C SER A 30 6.98 -5.70 -11.61
N ASP A 31 7.70 -6.25 -12.59
CA ASP A 31 8.24 -5.47 -13.72
C ASP A 31 7.13 -4.78 -14.53
N GLY A 32 5.95 -5.40 -14.62
CA GLY A 32 4.77 -4.77 -15.25
C GLY A 32 4.19 -3.63 -14.39
N VAL A 33 4.27 -3.77 -13.06
CA VAL A 33 3.88 -2.72 -12.11
C VAL A 33 4.86 -1.55 -12.17
N MET A 34 6.18 -1.81 -12.19
CA MET A 34 7.22 -0.78 -12.37
C MET A 34 6.97 0.05 -13.63
N LYS A 35 6.79 -0.62 -14.78
CA LYS A 35 6.48 0.06 -16.06
C LYS A 35 5.19 0.86 -15.99
N ALA A 36 4.15 0.33 -15.35
CA ALA A 36 2.89 1.04 -15.20
C ALA A 36 3.02 2.33 -14.37
N ILE A 37 3.88 2.33 -13.35
CA ILE A 37 4.20 3.52 -12.54
C ILE A 37 4.97 4.54 -13.38
N GLU A 38 6.03 4.11 -14.08
CA GLU A 38 6.83 4.99 -14.94
C GLU A 38 5.99 5.63 -16.05
N GLU A 39 5.10 4.87 -16.70
CA GLU A 39 4.20 5.38 -17.74
C GLU A 39 3.19 6.41 -17.21
N GLU A 40 2.66 6.22 -16.00
CA GLU A 40 1.63 7.09 -15.42
C GLU A 40 2.21 8.35 -14.79
N LEU A 41 3.38 8.23 -14.14
CA LEU A 41 4.06 9.35 -13.49
C LEU A 41 5.04 10.09 -14.40
N LYS A 42 5.46 9.46 -15.52
CA LYS A 42 6.45 9.98 -16.48
C LYS A 42 7.81 10.29 -15.83
N ILE A 43 8.21 9.45 -14.88
CA ILE A 43 9.49 9.53 -14.17
C ILE A 43 10.11 8.14 -14.08
N HIS A 44 11.41 8.06 -13.84
CA HIS A 44 12.11 6.82 -13.54
C HIS A 44 12.25 6.58 -12.03
N HIS A 45 12.58 5.35 -11.65
CA HIS A 45 12.90 5.04 -10.25
C HIS A 45 14.08 5.91 -9.76
N GLY A 46 13.95 6.44 -8.54
CA GLY A 46 14.86 7.41 -7.94
C GLY A 46 14.47 8.87 -8.18
N GLU A 47 13.50 9.15 -9.05
CA GLU A 47 13.09 10.51 -9.38
C GLU A 47 11.83 10.95 -8.63
N THR A 48 11.59 12.26 -8.64
CA THR A 48 10.41 12.90 -8.08
C THR A 48 9.72 13.73 -9.15
N THR A 49 8.40 13.64 -9.24
CA THR A 49 7.59 14.38 -10.21
C THR A 49 7.75 15.90 -10.05
N GLU A 50 7.55 16.66 -11.14
CA GLU A 50 7.70 18.12 -11.15
C GLU A 50 6.75 18.81 -10.16
N ASP A 51 5.54 18.27 -9.99
CA ASP A 51 4.51 18.72 -9.04
C ASP A 51 4.86 18.43 -7.56
N LYS A 52 6.00 17.74 -7.31
CA LYS A 52 6.45 17.29 -5.98
C LYS A 52 5.43 16.42 -5.25
N LEU A 53 4.50 15.79 -5.98
CA LEU A 53 3.51 14.90 -5.38
C LEU A 53 4.03 13.49 -5.20
N PHE A 54 4.80 12.94 -6.15
CA PHE A 54 5.23 11.55 -6.12
C PHE A 54 6.75 11.43 -6.21
N THR A 55 7.33 10.61 -5.34
CA THR A 55 8.70 10.08 -5.50
C THR A 55 8.60 8.60 -5.74
N PHE A 56 9.24 8.10 -6.79
CA PHE A 56 9.25 6.68 -7.11
C PHE A 56 10.58 6.06 -6.71
N THR A 57 10.56 4.95 -5.99
CA THR A 57 11.76 4.24 -5.55
C THR A 57 11.56 2.74 -5.69
N GLU A 58 12.53 2.08 -6.30
CA GLU A 58 12.64 0.63 -6.26
C GLU A 58 13.17 0.22 -4.89
N VAL A 59 12.50 -0.75 -4.25
CA VAL A 59 12.87 -1.24 -2.94
C VAL A 59 12.94 -2.77 -2.91
N GLU A 60 13.63 -3.26 -1.88
CA GLU A 60 13.73 -4.67 -1.57
C GLU A 60 12.44 -5.24 -0.97
N CYS A 61 12.52 -6.44 -0.39
CA CYS A 61 11.38 -7.16 0.15
C CYS A 61 10.65 -6.37 1.25
N LEU A 62 9.36 -6.09 1.02
CA LEU A 62 8.46 -5.41 1.95
C LEU A 62 7.65 -6.36 2.85
N GLY A 63 7.89 -7.68 2.75
CA GLY A 63 7.28 -8.68 3.63
C GLY A 63 5.86 -9.13 3.28
N ALA A 64 5.27 -8.63 2.18
CA ALA A 64 3.93 -9.01 1.71
C ALA A 64 3.98 -10.03 0.55
N CYS A 65 4.87 -11.03 0.65
CA CYS A 65 5.16 -11.95 -0.46
C CYS A 65 3.96 -12.82 -0.88
N ALA A 66 3.07 -13.17 0.05
CA ALA A 66 1.83 -13.89 -0.25
C ALA A 66 0.87 -13.06 -1.11
N ASN A 67 1.07 -11.74 -1.14
CA ASN A 67 0.27 -10.72 -1.80
C ASN A 67 1.00 -10.01 -2.93
N ALA A 68 2.00 -10.67 -3.49
CA ALA A 68 2.75 -10.18 -4.62
C ALA A 68 1.91 -10.13 -5.93
N PRO A 69 2.08 -9.08 -6.76
CA PRO A 69 3.00 -7.95 -6.60
C PRO A 69 2.40 -6.80 -5.78
N MET A 70 3.25 -6.00 -5.13
CA MET A 70 2.81 -4.96 -4.18
C MET A 70 3.68 -3.70 -4.22
N VAL A 71 3.10 -2.59 -3.75
CA VAL A 71 3.82 -1.33 -3.49
C VAL A 71 3.46 -0.80 -2.12
N GLN A 72 4.39 -0.10 -1.49
CA GLN A 72 4.14 0.72 -0.31
C GLN A 72 4.06 2.19 -0.74
N ILE A 73 3.04 2.91 -0.28
CA ILE A 73 2.97 4.36 -0.44
C ILE A 73 2.89 4.98 0.94
N ASN A 74 3.95 5.67 1.33
CA ASN A 74 4.15 6.14 2.70
C ASN A 74 4.05 4.95 3.69
N ASP A 75 2.99 4.87 4.50
CA ASP A 75 2.81 3.80 5.50
C ASP A 75 1.86 2.68 5.02
N ASP A 76 1.20 2.87 3.88
CA ASP A 76 0.14 1.98 3.42
C ASP A 76 0.65 0.98 2.39
N TYR A 77 0.27 -0.28 2.55
CA TYR A 77 0.54 -1.34 1.58
C TYR A 77 -0.62 -1.49 0.61
N TYR A 78 -0.27 -1.56 -0.68
CA TYR A 78 -1.18 -1.89 -1.76
C TYR A 78 -0.70 -3.16 -2.42
N GLU A 79 -1.54 -4.18 -2.37
CA GLU A 79 -1.12 -5.54 -2.69
C GLU A 79 -2.01 -6.16 -3.78
N ASP A 80 -1.58 -7.30 -4.32
CA ASP A 80 -2.19 -7.96 -5.47
C ASP A 80 -2.41 -7.03 -6.68
N LEU A 81 -1.38 -6.26 -6.98
CA LEU A 81 -1.46 -5.25 -8.02
C LEU A 81 -1.40 -5.85 -9.42
N THR A 82 -2.07 -5.14 -10.32
CA THR A 82 -1.95 -5.29 -11.77
C THR A 82 -1.52 -3.94 -12.35
N PRO A 83 -0.99 -3.89 -13.59
CA PRO A 83 -0.67 -2.62 -14.25
C PRO A 83 -1.85 -1.63 -14.25
N GLU A 84 -3.07 -2.12 -14.44
CA GLU A 84 -4.29 -1.31 -14.52
C GLU A 84 -4.71 -0.77 -13.15
N THR A 85 -4.71 -1.63 -12.13
CA THR A 85 -5.05 -1.22 -10.76
C THR A 85 -4.00 -0.27 -10.19
N THR A 86 -2.74 -0.44 -10.54
CA THR A 86 -1.64 0.47 -10.18
C THR A 86 -1.86 1.86 -10.77
N LYS A 87 -2.17 1.96 -12.07
CA LYS A 87 -2.47 3.25 -12.71
C LYS A 87 -3.70 3.91 -12.09
N SER A 88 -4.74 3.14 -11.82
CA SER A 88 -5.96 3.63 -11.16
C SER A 88 -5.66 4.20 -9.76
N LEU A 89 -4.87 3.49 -8.96
CA LEU A 89 -4.41 3.91 -7.63
C LEU A 89 -3.67 5.25 -7.70
N LEU A 90 -2.68 5.38 -8.59
CA LEU A 90 -1.88 6.60 -8.73
C LEU A 90 -2.74 7.81 -9.16
N ARG A 91 -3.69 7.61 -10.08
CA ARG A 91 -4.63 8.65 -10.52
C ARG A 91 -5.52 9.11 -9.37
N ALA A 92 -6.06 8.16 -8.59
CA ALA A 92 -6.90 8.48 -7.45
C ALA A 92 -6.13 9.28 -6.38
N LEU A 93 -4.86 8.91 -6.11
CA LEU A 93 -3.99 9.63 -5.18
C LEU A 93 -3.67 11.05 -5.66
N ARG A 94 -3.44 11.23 -6.97
CA ARG A 94 -3.22 12.54 -7.58
C ARG A 94 -4.47 13.41 -7.47
N GLU A 95 -5.65 12.88 -7.79
CA GLU A 95 -6.92 13.59 -7.67
C GLU A 95 -7.20 13.99 -6.20
N ALA A 96 -6.96 13.10 -5.25
CA ALA A 96 -7.09 13.38 -3.83
C ALA A 96 -6.15 14.51 -3.37
N ALA A 97 -4.89 14.50 -3.80
CA ALA A 97 -3.95 15.58 -3.49
C ALA A 97 -4.37 16.92 -4.10
N GLN A 98 -4.87 16.92 -5.34
CA GLN A 98 -5.34 18.13 -6.01
C GLN A 98 -6.56 18.74 -5.31
N LYS A 99 -7.54 17.92 -4.91
CA LYS A 99 -8.71 18.41 -4.15
C LYS A 99 -8.32 18.91 -2.76
N ALA A 100 -7.34 18.27 -2.13
CA ALA A 100 -6.74 18.73 -0.88
C ALA A 100 -5.99 20.07 -0.98
N GLY A 101 -5.84 20.65 -2.17
CA GLY A 101 -5.01 21.82 -2.39
C GLY A 101 -3.54 21.55 -2.03
N ALA A 102 -3.16 20.28 -1.96
CA ALA A 102 -1.84 19.86 -1.55
C ALA A 102 -0.89 20.01 -2.72
N SER A 103 -0.03 21.03 -2.65
CA SER A 103 1.15 21.18 -3.50
C SER A 103 2.39 21.23 -2.60
N GLY A 104 3.42 20.42 -2.89
CA GLY A 104 4.71 20.48 -2.21
C GLY A 104 5.20 19.19 -1.54
N GLN A 105 6.47 19.22 -1.12
CA GLN A 105 7.17 18.14 -0.42
C GLN A 105 6.54 17.89 0.94
N ALA A 106 6.34 16.62 1.31
CA ALA A 106 5.94 16.30 2.68
C ALA A 106 7.09 16.63 3.64
N SER A 107 6.78 17.33 4.74
CA SER A 107 7.68 17.36 5.89
C SER A 107 7.89 15.92 6.35
N GLY A 108 9.13 15.47 6.30
CA GLY A 108 9.49 14.08 6.55
C GLY A 108 9.00 13.54 7.90
N LEU A 109 8.93 12.21 7.93
CA LEU A 109 8.54 11.29 9.00
C LEU A 109 7.05 10.90 9.00
N ALA A 110 6.84 9.60 8.73
CA ALA A 110 5.76 8.74 9.22
C ALA A 110 4.34 9.33 9.22
N GLY A 111 3.50 8.85 8.32
CA GLY A 111 2.05 8.80 8.55
C GLY A 111 1.24 10.09 8.48
N GLU A 112 1.86 11.24 8.21
CA GLU A 112 1.14 12.53 8.26
C GLU A 112 1.06 13.26 6.92
N ALA A 113 1.72 12.78 5.86
CA ALA A 113 1.57 13.38 4.52
C ALA A 113 0.16 13.20 3.92
N GLY A 114 -0.70 12.37 4.52
CA GLY A 114 -2.15 12.34 4.29
C GLY A 114 -2.98 13.09 5.34
N LYS A 115 -2.38 13.46 6.48
CA LYS A 115 -3.02 14.25 7.55
C LYS A 115 -2.83 15.73 7.25
N ALA A 116 -3.71 16.30 6.43
CA ALA A 116 -3.90 17.75 6.49
C ALA A 116 -4.31 18.12 7.92
N GLU A 117 -3.53 18.95 8.60
CA GLU A 117 -4.01 19.72 9.75
C GLU A 117 -5.10 20.68 9.24
N GLY A 118 -6.34 20.23 9.27
CA GLY A 118 -7.48 20.95 8.73
C GLY A 118 -8.58 20.01 8.28
N ALA A 119 -9.48 19.67 9.19
CA ALA A 119 -10.80 19.10 8.89
C ALA A 119 -10.83 17.78 8.09
N GLY A 120 -9.93 16.84 8.40
CA GLY A 120 -10.03 15.44 7.98
C GLY A 120 -9.63 14.55 9.13
N GLY A 121 -10.60 14.16 9.97
CA GLY A 121 -10.33 13.22 11.06
C GLY A 121 -9.71 11.94 10.50
N SER A 122 -8.73 11.37 11.21
CA SER A 122 -8.31 9.99 10.97
C SER A 122 -9.57 9.14 10.83
N GLY A 123 -9.75 8.48 9.69
CA GLY A 123 -10.98 7.75 9.40
C GLY A 123 -11.38 6.88 10.58
N THR A 124 -12.44 7.28 11.28
CA THR A 124 -13.13 6.49 12.31
C THR A 124 -13.86 5.27 11.72
N THR A 125 -13.77 5.09 10.40
CA THR A 125 -14.37 4.00 9.64
C THR A 125 -13.31 2.96 9.27
N ILE A 126 -13.28 1.88 10.05
CA ILE A 126 -12.63 0.63 9.66
C ILE A 126 -13.53 0.00 8.59
N SER A 127 -13.03 -0.10 7.36
CA SER A 127 -13.63 -0.96 6.34
C SER A 127 -13.26 -2.42 6.63
N GLU A 128 -13.94 -3.36 5.98
CA GLU A 128 -13.69 -4.80 6.16
C GLU A 128 -12.24 -5.24 5.82
N GLN A 129 -11.50 -4.39 5.08
CA GLN A 129 -10.10 -4.61 4.67
C GLN A 129 -9.08 -3.73 5.41
N GLY A 130 -9.49 -2.77 6.25
CA GLY A 130 -8.55 -1.88 6.95
C GLY A 130 -9.08 -0.47 7.16
N ARG A 131 -8.20 0.51 7.40
CA ARG A 131 -8.62 1.92 7.53
C ARG A 131 -9.07 2.44 6.16
N GLY A 132 -10.33 2.88 6.06
CA GLY A 132 -10.79 3.59 4.88
C GLY A 132 -10.25 5.02 4.86
N TYR A 133 -9.72 5.47 3.72
CA TYR A 133 -9.13 6.80 3.56
C TYR A 133 -9.99 7.71 2.65
N GLU A 134 -11.07 8.26 3.18
CA GLU A 134 -11.78 9.33 2.47
C GLU A 134 -10.99 10.63 2.58
N ALA A 135 -10.17 10.94 1.57
CA ALA A 135 -9.52 12.23 1.44
C ALA A 135 -10.47 13.18 0.70
N GLN A 136 -11.18 14.04 1.46
CA GLN A 136 -11.99 15.14 0.93
C GLN A 136 -12.94 14.75 -0.23
N GLY A 137 -13.70 13.66 -0.05
CA GLY A 137 -14.69 13.19 -1.03
C GLY A 137 -14.12 12.42 -2.23
N VAL A 138 -12.81 12.17 -2.29
CA VAL A 138 -12.21 11.19 -3.21
C VAL A 138 -12.18 9.83 -2.52
N LYS A 139 -12.91 8.87 -3.09
CA LYS A 139 -12.80 7.48 -2.72
C LYS A 139 -11.52 6.90 -3.32
N LEU A 140 -10.44 6.98 -2.56
CA LEU A 140 -9.25 6.19 -2.83
C LEU A 140 -9.61 4.68 -2.68
N PRO A 141 -8.76 3.71 -3.10
CA PRO A 141 -8.94 2.26 -2.82
C PRO A 141 -8.96 1.88 -1.30
N THR A 142 -8.37 0.81 -0.79
CA THR A 142 -8.12 0.69 0.67
C THR A 142 -6.75 0.02 0.78
N PRO A 143 -5.92 0.32 1.79
CA PRO A 143 -4.67 -0.41 1.96
C PRO A 143 -4.98 -1.90 2.11
N GLY A 144 -4.25 -2.75 1.38
CA GLY A 144 -4.45 -4.19 1.33
C GLY A 144 -4.57 -4.75 -0.09
N PRO A 145 -5.06 -6.00 -0.22
CA PRO A 145 -5.15 -6.70 -1.50
C PRO A 145 -6.25 -6.13 -2.41
N LEU A 146 -5.90 -5.79 -3.66
CA LEU A 146 -6.87 -5.28 -4.65
C LEU A 146 -7.54 -6.38 -5.49
N SER A 147 -7.23 -7.66 -5.24
CA SER A 147 -7.80 -8.82 -5.95
C SER A 147 -9.19 -9.25 -5.44
N GLY A 148 -9.67 -8.68 -4.34
CA GLY A 148 -10.95 -9.02 -3.72
C GLY A 148 -10.85 -10.00 -2.54
N ARG A 149 -9.65 -10.52 -2.23
CA ARG A 149 -9.38 -11.17 -0.95
C ARG A 149 -9.20 -10.14 0.18
N LYS A 150 -9.33 -10.57 1.42
CA LYS A 150 -9.24 -9.71 2.61
C LYS A 150 -7.80 -9.44 3.01
N SER A 151 -6.98 -10.47 3.01
CA SER A 151 -5.61 -10.42 3.53
C SER A 151 -4.73 -11.41 2.75
N CYS A 152 -4.17 -12.42 3.40
CA CYS A 152 -3.27 -13.41 2.82
C CYS A 152 -3.93 -14.78 2.57
N GLU A 153 -5.27 -14.88 2.66
CA GLU A 153 -5.96 -16.14 2.42
C GLU A 153 -5.86 -16.58 0.95
N PRO A 154 -6.11 -17.87 0.64
CA PRO A 154 -6.19 -18.34 -0.73
C PRO A 154 -7.29 -17.61 -1.51
N SER A 155 -6.99 -17.23 -2.75
CA SER A 155 -7.89 -16.43 -3.61
C SER A 155 -9.23 -17.11 -3.92
N HIS A 156 -9.31 -18.43 -3.78
CA HIS A 156 -10.52 -19.22 -4.05
C HIS A 156 -11.28 -19.62 -2.77
N GLY A 157 -11.08 -18.89 -1.68
CA GLY A 157 -11.76 -19.10 -0.41
C GLY A 157 -10.88 -19.81 0.64
N LEU A 158 -11.40 -19.86 1.86
CA LEU A 158 -10.69 -20.44 3.00
C LEU A 158 -10.50 -21.95 2.83
N THR A 159 -9.25 -22.38 2.69
CA THR A 159 -8.87 -23.81 2.67
C THR A 159 -8.50 -24.34 4.05
N SER A 160 -8.26 -23.44 5.01
CA SER A 160 -7.92 -23.70 6.40
C SER A 160 -8.61 -22.69 7.30
N LEU A 161 -8.59 -22.92 8.63
CA LEU A 161 -9.30 -22.08 9.60
C LEU A 161 -10.82 -21.95 9.31
N THR A 162 -11.41 -23.02 8.75
CA THR A 162 -12.84 -23.08 8.42
C THR A 162 -13.71 -23.52 9.61
N SER A 163 -13.11 -24.19 10.59
CA SER A 163 -13.75 -24.54 11.85
C SER A 163 -13.81 -23.33 12.78
N GLU A 164 -14.75 -23.38 13.71
CA GLU A 164 -14.80 -22.41 14.81
C GLU A 164 -13.47 -22.40 15.56
N MET A 165 -12.98 -21.20 15.89
CA MET A 165 -11.75 -21.06 16.66
C MET A 165 -11.93 -21.70 18.03
N TRP A 166 -10.94 -22.50 18.43
CA TRP A 166 -10.83 -22.99 19.78
C TRP A 166 -10.64 -21.77 20.70
N GLY A 167 -11.49 -21.69 21.71
CA GLY A 167 -11.42 -20.67 22.74
C GLY A 167 -11.40 -21.34 24.11
N ASN A 168 -11.44 -20.53 25.14
CA ASN A 168 -11.47 -20.98 26.54
C ASN A 168 -12.63 -21.98 26.81
N GLU A 169 -13.67 -21.93 25.99
CA GLU A 169 -14.90 -22.73 26.11
C GLU A 169 -14.96 -23.94 25.16
N LYS A 170 -14.05 -24.04 24.18
CA LYS A 170 -13.95 -25.17 23.23
C LYS A 170 -12.55 -25.76 23.25
N LEU A 171 -12.38 -26.79 24.06
CA LEU A 171 -11.17 -27.61 24.10
C LEU A 171 -11.06 -28.50 22.86
N ARG A 172 -9.82 -28.86 22.51
CA ARG A 172 -9.50 -29.74 21.39
C ARG A 172 -10.12 -31.13 21.63
N THR A 173 -10.95 -31.60 20.72
CA THR A 173 -11.70 -32.87 20.86
C THR A 173 -11.03 -34.07 20.19
N ASP A 174 -9.87 -33.88 19.55
CA ASP A 174 -9.21 -34.88 18.71
C ASP A 174 -8.19 -35.76 19.47
N GLY A 175 -8.07 -35.61 20.80
CA GLY A 175 -7.24 -36.46 21.65
C GLY A 175 -5.73 -36.41 21.38
N ALA A 176 -5.23 -35.48 20.56
CA ALA A 176 -3.81 -35.44 20.15
C ALA A 176 -2.84 -34.92 21.24
N LEU A 177 -3.35 -34.62 22.44
CA LEU A 177 -2.57 -34.16 23.60
C LEU A 177 -2.55 -35.19 24.74
N ASP A 178 -3.24 -36.32 24.59
CA ASP A 178 -3.22 -37.45 25.53
C ASP A 178 -2.24 -38.55 25.09
#